data_AF-A0A357VA42-F1
#
_entry.id   AF-A0A357VA42-F1
#
_cell.length_a   1.000
_cell.length_b   1.000
_cell.length_c   1.000
_cell.angle_alpha   90.00
_cell.angle_beta   90.00
_cell.angle_gamma   90.00
#
_symmetry.space_group_name_H-M   'P 1'
#
loop_
_entity.id
_entity.type
_entity.pdbx_description
1 polymer ?
#
loop_
_entity_poly.entity_id
_entity_poly.type
_entity_poly.pdbx_seq_one_letter_code
_entity_poly.pdbx_strand_id
1 'polypeptide(L)'
;MPHESITVTADGPACIIRLNRPARRNAVSLQRMKELAEAARTAEAEAAVRSIIITGGDAFFSSGADLTEAVEVTGVEGCRDYFRNWHALTRTLENLGKPVIAAIEGYCFTGGLELALACDLRVAG
;
A
#
# COMPACT_ATOMS: atom_id res chain seq x y z
N MET A 1 13.03 7.42 -7.49
CA MET A 1 14.03 6.34 -7.30
C MET A 1 13.35 5.02 -7.66
N PRO A 2 14.06 3.96 -8.09
CA PRO A 2 13.43 2.65 -8.22
C PRO A 2 12.93 2.20 -6.84
N HIS A 3 11.66 1.81 -6.77
CA HIS A 3 11.10 1.21 -5.56
C HIS A 3 11.61 -0.22 -5.44
N GLU A 4 12.02 -0.62 -4.24
CA GLU A 4 12.53 -1.97 -4.00
C GLU A 4 11.40 -2.93 -3.62
N SER A 5 10.36 -2.40 -2.98
CA SER A 5 9.37 -3.17 -2.23
C SER A 5 7.99 -3.22 -2.89
N ILE A 6 7.81 -2.42 -3.95
CA ILE A 6 6.63 -2.32 -4.83
C ILE A 6 7.08 -2.20 -6.29
N THR A 7 6.17 -2.45 -7.22
CA THR A 7 6.34 -2.13 -8.65
C THR A 7 5.25 -1.16 -9.09
N VAL A 8 5.58 -0.25 -10.00
CA VAL A 8 4.66 0.77 -10.52
C VAL A 8 4.63 0.67 -12.03
N THR A 9 3.45 0.50 -12.61
CA THR A 9 3.23 0.38 -14.06
C THR A 9 2.04 1.24 -14.49
N ALA A 10 1.96 1.55 -15.78
CA ALA A 10 0.83 2.28 -16.35
C ALA A 10 0.03 1.37 -17.27
N ASP A 11 -1.29 1.44 -17.18
CA ASP A 11 -2.22 0.87 -18.14
C ASP A 11 -3.22 1.96 -18.57
N GLY A 12 -2.95 2.56 -19.72
CA GLY A 12 -3.63 3.78 -20.16
C GLY A 12 -3.57 4.87 -19.07
N PRO A 13 -4.72 5.40 -18.59
CA PRO A 13 -4.75 6.42 -17.56
C PRO A 13 -4.68 5.85 -16.13
N ALA A 14 -4.60 4.53 -15.95
CA ALA A 14 -4.48 3.91 -14.63
C ALA A 14 -3.00 3.73 -14.23
N CYS A 15 -2.65 4.17 -13.03
CA CYS A 15 -1.38 3.84 -12.39
C CYS A 15 -1.57 2.60 -11.51
N ILE A 16 -0.85 1.52 -11.79
CA ILE A 16 -0.93 0.26 -11.06
C ILE A 16 0.28 0.13 -10.14
N ILE A 17 0.03 0.15 -8.83
CA ILE A 17 0.99 -0.06 -7.76
C ILE A 17 0.82 -1.49 -7.24
N ARG A 18 1.73 -2.38 -7.61
CA ARG A 18 1.73 -3.78 -7.19
C ARG A 18 2.69 -4.02 -6.03
N LEU A 19 2.18 -4.58 -4.93
CA LEU A 19 3.01 -5.02 -3.81
C LEU A 19 3.96 -6.13 -4.28
N ASN A 20 5.24 -6.02 -3.94
CA ASN A 20 6.27 -6.91 -4.47
C ASN A 20 7.06 -7.61 -3.36
N ARG A 21 6.38 -8.45 -2.56
CA ARG A 21 7.03 -9.33 -1.57
C ARG A 21 6.28 -10.66 -1.41
N PRO A 22 6.11 -11.44 -2.50
CA PRO A 22 5.31 -12.66 -2.48
C PRO A 22 5.81 -13.70 -1.46
N ALA A 23 7.13 -13.80 -1.26
CA ALA A 23 7.74 -14.71 -0.27
C ALA A 23 7.30 -14.44 1.18
N ARG A 24 6.73 -13.26 1.47
CA ARG A 24 6.18 -12.87 2.78
C ARG A 24 4.71 -12.47 2.67
N ARG A 25 4.00 -12.99 1.67
CA ARG A 25 2.56 -12.71 1.42
C ARG A 25 2.26 -11.20 1.40
N ASN A 26 3.17 -10.42 0.82
CA ASN A 26 3.08 -8.96 0.72
C ASN A 26 2.88 -8.25 2.07
N ALA A 27 3.49 -8.77 3.15
CA ALA A 27 3.53 -8.06 4.43
C ALA A 27 4.08 -6.64 4.26
N VAL A 28 3.53 -5.66 4.95
CA VAL A 28 3.83 -4.23 4.79
C VAL A 28 4.88 -3.79 5.82
N SER A 29 6.12 -3.63 5.36
CA SER A 29 7.24 -3.09 6.15
C SER A 29 7.19 -1.57 6.23
N LEU A 30 7.96 -0.97 7.14
CA LEU A 30 8.13 0.49 7.25
C LEU A 30 8.61 1.11 5.93
N GLN A 31 9.53 0.45 5.22
CA GLN A 31 9.97 0.88 3.89
C GLN A 31 8.81 0.89 2.89
N ARG A 32 8.02 -0.20 2.87
CA ARG A 32 6.88 -0.31 1.96
C ARG A 32 5.79 0.71 2.26
N MET A 33 5.58 1.07 3.54
CA MET A 33 4.67 2.15 3.89
C MET A 33 5.05 3.48 3.22
N LYS A 34 6.34 3.81 3.27
CA LYS A 34 6.89 5.03 2.67
C LYS A 34 6.82 4.99 1.15
N GLU A 35 7.25 3.90 0.55
CA GLU A 35 7.24 3.73 -0.92
C GLU A 35 5.81 3.78 -1.49
N LEU A 36 4.83 3.15 -0.83
CA LEU A 36 3.43 3.22 -1.23
C LEU A 36 2.89 4.65 -1.20
N ALA A 37 3.14 5.37 -0.10
CA ALA A 37 2.67 6.74 0.05
C ALA A 37 3.34 7.70 -0.95
N GLU A 38 4.64 7.49 -1.23
CA GLU A 38 5.37 8.24 -2.26
C GLU A 38 4.81 7.95 -3.66
N ALA A 39 4.69 6.69 -4.05
CA ALA A 39 4.18 6.29 -5.36
C ALA A 39 2.76 6.82 -5.61
N ALA A 40 1.90 6.76 -4.59
CA ALA A 40 0.54 7.28 -4.66
C ALA A 40 0.51 8.81 -4.89
N ARG A 41 1.34 9.58 -4.17
CA ARG A 41 1.48 11.04 -4.39
C ARG A 41 2.07 11.38 -5.74
N THR A 42 3.07 10.62 -6.20
CA THR A 42 3.64 10.79 -7.54
C THR A 42 2.58 10.55 -8.61
N ALA A 43 1.77 9.51 -8.47
CA ALA A 43 0.67 9.21 -9.39
C ALA A 43 -0.44 10.29 -9.34
N GLU A 44 -0.71 10.88 -8.18
CA GLU A 44 -1.62 12.02 -8.03
C GLU A 44 -1.12 13.25 -8.79
N ALA A 45 0.18 13.56 -8.71
CA ALA A 45 0.76 14.72 -9.40
C ALA A 45 0.81 14.57 -10.93
N GLU A 46 0.80 13.35 -11.46
CA GLU A 46 0.92 13.09 -12.91
C GLU A 46 -0.41 13.33 -13.65
N ALA A 47 -0.47 14.33 -14.54
CA ALA A 47 -1.69 14.70 -15.26
C ALA A 47 -2.28 13.57 -16.12
N ALA A 48 -1.43 12.68 -16.66
CA ALA A 48 -1.89 11.53 -17.46
C ALA A 48 -2.62 10.46 -16.62
N VAL A 49 -2.33 10.38 -15.32
CA VAL A 49 -2.97 9.43 -14.41
C VAL A 49 -4.34 9.95 -13.98
N ARG A 50 -5.37 9.11 -14.11
CA ARG A 50 -6.76 9.41 -13.72
C ARG A 50 -7.24 8.55 -12.56
N SER A 51 -6.61 7.42 -12.30
CA SER A 51 -6.89 6.54 -11.18
C SER A 51 -5.64 5.77 -10.74
N ILE A 52 -5.66 5.31 -9.50
CA ILE A 52 -4.59 4.52 -8.89
C ILE A 52 -5.18 3.16 -8.51
N ILE A 53 -4.50 2.08 -8.86
CA ILE A 53 -4.87 0.71 -8.51
C ILE A 53 -3.78 0.15 -7.60
N ILE A 54 -4.17 -0.38 -6.45
CA ILE A 54 -3.29 -1.12 -5.55
C ILE A 54 -3.68 -2.59 -5.62
N THR A 55 -2.71 -3.48 -5.84
CA THR A 55 -2.90 -4.93 -5.92
C THR A 55 -1.71 -5.68 -5.31
N GLY A 56 -1.92 -6.91 -4.84
CA GLY A 56 -0.82 -7.79 -4.43
C GLY A 56 -0.29 -8.69 -5.54
N GLY A 57 -0.93 -8.68 -6.71
CA GLY A 57 -0.55 -9.48 -7.85
C GLY A 57 -1.52 -10.62 -8.15
N ASP A 58 -1.04 -11.86 -8.07
CA ASP A 58 -1.77 -13.01 -8.63
C ASP A 58 -2.33 -13.98 -7.56
N ALA A 59 -1.91 -13.87 -6.29
CA ALA A 59 -2.23 -14.89 -5.28
C ALA A 59 -2.56 -14.35 -3.88
N PHE A 60 -2.02 -13.20 -3.48
CA PHE A 60 -2.23 -12.64 -2.15
C PHE A 60 -2.20 -11.12 -2.25
N PHE A 61 -3.26 -10.44 -1.77
CA PHE A 61 -3.23 -9.00 -1.64
C PHE A 61 -2.17 -8.60 -0.60
N SER A 62 -2.43 -8.86 0.68
CA SER A 62 -1.46 -8.63 1.77
C SER A 62 -1.87 -9.33 3.06
N SER A 63 -0.87 -9.86 3.77
CA SER A 63 -1.03 -10.34 5.14
C SER A 63 -0.98 -9.24 6.21
N GLY A 64 -0.87 -7.97 5.83
CA GLY A 64 -0.79 -6.82 6.73
C GLY A 64 0.60 -6.51 7.25
N ALA A 65 0.70 -5.93 8.44
CA ALA A 65 1.96 -5.45 9.00
C ALA A 65 3.07 -6.53 8.97
N ASP A 66 4.29 -6.13 8.63
CA ASP A 66 5.44 -7.02 8.77
C ASP A 66 5.76 -7.25 10.25
N LEU A 67 5.30 -8.39 10.79
CA LEU A 67 5.51 -8.75 12.18
C LEU A 67 6.98 -8.91 12.55
N THR A 68 7.88 -9.18 11.61
CA THR A 68 9.32 -9.24 11.92
C THR A 68 9.91 -7.86 12.21
N GLU A 69 9.31 -6.79 11.70
CA GLU A 69 9.68 -5.42 12.05
C GLU A 69 8.86 -4.92 13.25
N ALA A 70 7.57 -5.27 13.31
CA ALA A 70 6.67 -4.78 14.35
C ALA A 70 7.07 -5.24 15.76
N VAL A 71 7.61 -6.45 15.92
CA VAL A 71 8.07 -6.96 17.23
C VAL A 71 9.35 -6.29 17.74
N GLU A 72 10.16 -5.74 16.84
CA GLU A 72 11.37 -5.00 17.19
C GLU A 72 11.06 -3.57 17.66
N VAL A 73 9.83 -3.08 17.41
CA VAL A 73 9.37 -1.78 17.88
C VAL A 73 9.08 -1.85 19.38
N THR A 74 9.93 -1.19 20.17
CA THR A 74 9.81 -1.17 21.64
C THR A 74 9.65 0.25 22.18
N GLY A 75 9.08 0.36 23.38
CA GLY A 75 8.85 1.64 24.04
C GLY A 75 7.69 2.44 23.44
N VAL A 76 7.17 3.39 24.21
CA VAL A 76 5.97 4.17 23.84
C VAL A 76 6.22 5.03 22.59
N GLU A 77 7.40 5.63 22.49
CA GLU A 77 7.76 6.51 21.37
C GLU A 77 7.92 5.72 20.07
N GLY A 78 8.63 4.59 20.10
CA GLY A 78 8.76 3.70 18.95
C GLY A 78 7.41 3.21 18.43
N CYS A 79 6.53 2.76 19.32
CA CYS A 79 5.17 2.36 18.94
C CYS A 79 4.38 3.52 18.30
N ARG A 80 4.47 4.72 18.88
CA ARG A 80 3.80 5.92 18.33
C ARG A 80 4.33 6.26 16.93
N ASP A 81 5.62 6.16 16.71
CA ASP A 81 6.24 6.44 15.43
C ASP A 81 5.87 5.40 14.37
N TYR A 82 5.81 4.13 14.74
CA TYR A 82 5.33 3.06 13.87
C TYR A 82 3.91 3.33 13.38
N PHE A 83 2.97 3.59 14.30
CA PHE A 83 1.59 3.91 13.93
C PHE A 83 1.46 5.24 13.20
N ARG A 84 2.35 6.21 13.44
CA ARG A 84 2.38 7.46 12.66
C ARG A 84 2.70 7.20 11.19
N ASN A 85 3.64 6.30 10.90
CA ASN A 85 3.95 5.90 9.53
C ASN A 85 2.78 5.14 8.87
N TRP A 86 2.14 4.23 9.62
CA TRP A 86 0.95 3.51 9.14
C TRP A 86 -0.19 4.48 8.79
N HIS A 87 -0.52 5.38 9.71
CA HIS A 87 -1.56 6.40 9.48
C HIS A 87 -1.19 7.38 8.39
N ALA A 88 0.10 7.71 8.21
CA ALA A 88 0.53 8.57 7.11
C ALA A 88 0.27 7.91 5.76
N LEU A 89 0.50 6.59 5.63
CA LEU A 89 0.13 5.83 4.44
C LEU A 89 -1.38 5.85 4.21
N THR A 90 -2.18 5.39 5.18
CA THR A 90 -3.63 5.26 4.98
C THR A 90 -4.29 6.61 4.71
N ARG A 91 -3.92 7.65 5.47
CA ARG A 91 -4.41 9.03 5.22
C ARG A 91 -3.97 9.57 3.87
N THR A 92 -2.80 9.18 3.35
CA THR A 92 -2.41 9.58 2.00
C THR A 92 -3.42 9.04 1.00
N LEU A 93 -3.70 7.73 1.06
CA LEU A 93 -4.63 7.08 0.14
C LEU A 93 -6.06 7.62 0.25
N GLU A 94 -6.55 7.81 1.49
CA GLU A 94 -7.90 8.33 1.75
C GLU A 94 -8.14 9.76 1.25
N ASN A 95 -7.09 10.57 1.10
CA ASN A 95 -7.22 12.00 0.81
C ASN A 95 -6.69 12.41 -0.57
N LEU A 96 -6.33 11.46 -1.44
CA LEU A 96 -5.91 11.80 -2.80
C LEU A 96 -7.07 12.42 -3.59
N GLY A 97 -6.74 13.36 -4.46
CA GLY A 97 -7.68 13.96 -5.41
C GLY A 97 -8.04 13.05 -6.59
N LYS A 98 -7.51 11.83 -6.65
CA LYS A 98 -7.78 10.83 -7.69
C LYS A 98 -8.29 9.52 -7.07
N PRO A 99 -9.24 8.83 -7.73
CA PRO A 99 -9.75 7.55 -7.24
C PRO A 99 -8.65 6.51 -7.01
N VAL A 100 -8.68 5.86 -5.86
CA VAL A 100 -7.83 4.75 -5.45
C VAL A 100 -8.66 3.47 -5.35
N ILE A 101 -8.26 2.43 -6.08
CA ILE A 101 -8.95 1.14 -6.11
C ILE A 101 -8.03 0.07 -5.53
N ALA A 102 -8.52 -0.68 -4.54
CA ALA A 102 -7.92 -1.94 -4.12
C ALA A 102 -8.46 -3.07 -5.00
N ALA A 103 -7.59 -3.66 -5.83
CA ALA A 103 -7.86 -4.91 -6.54
C ALA A 103 -7.32 -6.07 -5.71
N ILE A 104 -8.22 -6.88 -5.15
CA ILE A 104 -7.94 -7.90 -4.14
C ILE A 104 -8.13 -9.28 -4.76
N GLU A 105 -7.04 -9.87 -5.24
CA GLU A 105 -7.02 -11.19 -5.89
C GLU A 105 -7.00 -12.39 -4.93
N GLY A 106 -6.92 -12.13 -3.63
CA GLY A 106 -6.72 -13.19 -2.65
C GLY A 106 -6.65 -12.68 -1.22
N TYR A 107 -5.84 -13.33 -0.40
CA TYR A 107 -5.80 -13.07 1.03
C TYR A 107 -5.51 -11.60 1.36
N CYS A 108 -6.43 -10.99 2.11
CA CYS A 108 -6.41 -9.59 2.54
C CYS A 108 -6.79 -9.55 4.03
N PHE A 109 -5.81 -9.50 4.92
CA PHE A 109 -6.02 -9.65 6.36
C PHE A 109 -5.31 -8.57 7.16
N THR A 110 -5.87 -8.23 8.33
CA THR A 110 -5.26 -7.30 9.30
C THR A 110 -4.89 -5.97 8.65
N GLY A 111 -3.64 -5.52 8.71
CA GLY A 111 -3.15 -4.34 8.00
C GLY A 111 -3.37 -4.37 6.49
N GLY A 112 -3.49 -5.54 5.88
CA GLY A 112 -3.82 -5.65 4.45
C GLY A 112 -5.26 -5.19 4.20
N LEU A 113 -6.18 -5.51 5.11
CA LEU A 113 -7.55 -5.03 5.06
C LEU A 113 -7.62 -3.54 5.40
N GLU A 114 -6.84 -3.04 6.36
CA GLU A 114 -6.75 -1.60 6.65
C GLU A 114 -6.27 -0.81 5.43
N LEU A 115 -5.26 -1.31 4.71
CA LEU A 115 -4.79 -0.72 3.46
C LEU A 115 -5.89 -0.68 2.38
N ALA A 116 -6.64 -1.78 2.22
CA ALA A 116 -7.75 -1.84 1.28
C ALA A 116 -8.94 -0.94 1.68
N LEU A 117 -9.18 -0.77 2.99
CA LEU A 117 -10.21 0.12 3.52
C LEU A 117 -9.87 1.60 3.32
N ALA A 118 -8.59 1.95 3.26
CA ALA A 118 -8.11 3.29 2.95
C ALA A 118 -8.30 3.68 1.46
N CYS A 119 -8.62 2.73 0.59
CA CYS A 119 -8.94 2.98 -0.81
C CYS A 119 -10.43 3.38 -0.98
N ASP A 120 -10.78 4.07 -2.06
CA ASP A 120 -12.18 4.44 -2.33
C ASP A 120 -13.05 3.21 -2.63
N LEU A 121 -12.56 2.39 -3.56
CA LEU A 121 -13.25 1.18 -4.03
C LEU A 121 -12.42 -0.06 -3.76
N ARG A 122 -13.12 -1.16 -3.49
CA ARG A 122 -12.55 -2.50 -3.34
C ARG A 122 -13.24 -3.44 -4.31
N VAL A 123 -12.46 -4.15 -5.11
CA VAL A 123 -12.94 -5.22 -5.99
C VAL A 123 -12.23 -6.49 -5.56
N ALA A 124 -13.00 -7.55 -5.31
CA ALA A 124 -12.48 -8.85 -4.87
C ALA A 124 -13.08 -9.97 -5.72
N GLY A 125 -12.28 -10.99 -6.03
CA GLY A 125 -12.66 -12.15 -6.85
C GLY A 125 -11.60 -13.22 -6.88
#